data_AF-A0A1J4ZCW3-F1
#
_entry.id   AF-A0A1J4ZCW3-F1
#
_cell.length_a   1.000
_cell.length_b   1.000
_cell.length_c   1.000
_cell.angle_alpha   90.00
_cell.angle_beta   90.00
_cell.angle_gamma   90.00
#
_symmetry.space_group_name_H-M   'P 1'
#
loop_
_entity.id
_entity.type
_entity.pdbx_description
1 polymer ?
#
loop_
_entity_poly.entity_id
_entity_poly.type
_entity_poly.pdbx_seq_one_letter_code
_entity_poly.pdbx_strand_id
1 'polypeptide(L)' 'MKILIVVVKLLFLGALFIISNNNIHLTDSGERDIFFNYYSGWINTMFNQGVELTGYLVKFEWLPTDYDIDLNS' A
#
# COMPACT_ATOMS: atom_id res chain seq x y z
N MET A 1 -3.53 19.85 -1.23
CA MET A 1 -2.11 19.91 -0.78
C MET A 1 -1.79 19.07 0.46
N LYS A 2 -2.71 18.87 1.41
CA LYS A 2 -2.45 18.09 2.65
C LYS A 2 -2.24 16.58 2.42
N ILE A 3 -3.05 15.97 1.55
CA ILE A 3 -2.94 14.53 1.21
C ILE A 3 -1.59 14.22 0.54
N LEU A 4 -1.13 15.07 -0.37
CA LEU A 4 0.20 14.94 -0.98
C LEU A 4 1.30 14.91 0.09
N ILE A 5 1.20 15.75 1.12
CA ILE A 5 2.14 15.75 2.24
C ILE A 5 2.12 14.43 3.02
N VAL A 6 0.95 13.83 3.20
CA VAL A 6 0.81 12.53 3.86
C VAL A 6 1.44 11.44 3.01
N VAL A 7 1.19 11.44 1.70
CA VAL A 7 1.78 10.49 0.76
C VAL A 7 3.30 10.61 0.76
N VAL A 8 3.84 11.83 0.66
CA VAL A 8 5.29 12.06 0.70
C VAL A 8 5.89 11.55 2.01
N LYS A 9 5.26 11.84 3.16
CA LYS A 9 5.73 11.32 4.46
C LYS A 9 5.72 9.80 4.52
N LEU A 10 4.67 9.15 4.01
CA LEU A 10 4.57 7.69 3.95
C LEU A 10 5.70 7.10 3.08
N LEU A 11 5.96 7.68 1.92
CA LEU A 11 7.05 7.26 1.02
C LEU A 11 8.42 7.41 1.69
N PHE A 12 8.68 8.54 2.37
CA PHE A 12 9.90 8.74 3.14
C PHE A 12 10.06 7.73 4.28
N LEU A 13 9.00 7.46 5.04
CA LEU A 13 9.03 6.45 6.10
C LEU A 13 9.31 5.06 5.55
N GLY A 14 8.71 4.69 4.41
CA GLY A 14 8.99 3.43 3.72
C GLY A 14 10.45 3.31 3.29
N ALA A 15 11.00 4.38 2.70
CA ALA A 15 12.41 4.41 2.32
C ALA A 15 13.33 4.22 3.52
N LEU A 16 13.09 4.97 4.61
CA LEU A 16 13.87 4.85 5.85
C LEU A 16 13.78 3.45 6.48
N PHE A 17 12.60 2.85 6.46
CA PHE A 17 12.39 1.50 6.99
C PHE A 17 13.17 0.44 6.21
N ILE A 18 13.18 0.53 4.88
CA ILE A 18 13.93 -0.39 4.02
C ILE A 18 15.43 -0.22 4.23
N ILE A 19 15.92 1.02 4.28
CA ILE A 19 17.33 1.33 4.54
C ILE A 19 17.77 0.76 5.89
N SER A 20 16.98 1.02 6.95
CA SER A 20 17.30 0.61 8.31
C SER A 20 17.26 -0.91 8.50
N ASN A 21 16.30 -1.62 7.90
CA ASN A 21 16.18 -3.06 8.09
C ASN A 21 17.23 -3.86 7.31
N ASN A 22 17.67 -3.34 6.16
CA ASN A 22 18.61 -4.02 5.29
C ASN A 22 20.03 -3.47 5.42
N ASN A 23 20.29 -2.53 6.35
CA ASN A 23 21.58 -1.85 6.54
C ASN A 23 22.19 -1.32 5.22
N ILE A 24 21.37 -0.68 4.40
CA ILE A 24 21.77 -0.21 3.07
C ILE A 24 22.47 1.15 3.17
N HIS A 25 23.65 1.25 2.58
CA HIS A 25 24.43 2.46 2.42
C HIS A 25 24.25 3.01 1.00
N LEU A 26 23.41 4.04 0.85
CA LEU A 26 23.13 4.65 -0.46
C LEU A 26 24.36 5.31 -1.13
N THR A 27 25.45 5.49 -0.39
CA THR A 27 26.72 5.96 -0.96
C THR A 27 27.34 4.91 -1.89
N ASP A 28 27.15 3.63 -1.59
CA ASP A 28 27.61 2.52 -2.43
C ASP A 28 26.68 2.34 -3.63
N SER A 29 27.25 2.26 -4.84
CA SER A 29 26.47 2.14 -6.06
C SER A 29 25.72 0.81 -6.20
N GLY A 30 26.29 -0.30 -5.74
CA GLY A 30 25.64 -1.60 -5.78
C GLY A 30 24.49 -1.69 -4.78
N GLU A 31 24.67 -1.11 -3.59
CA GLU A 31 23.62 -1.09 -2.57
C GLU A 31 22.45 -0.16 -2.95
N ARG A 32 22.69 0.89 -3.76
CA ARG A 32 21.60 1.69 -4.33
C ARG A 32 20.67 0.89 -5.23
N ASP A 33 21.21 0.02 -6.09
CA ASP A 33 20.40 -0.79 -6.99
C ASP A 33 19.53 -1.78 -6.19
N ILE A 34 20.10 -2.34 -5.12
CA ILE A 34 19.38 -3.18 -4.16
C ILE A 34 18.25 -2.39 -3.48
N PHE A 35 18.51 -1.16 -3.05
CA PHE A 35 17.48 -0.28 -2.50
C PHE A 35 16.33 -0.04 -3.49
N PHE A 36 16.63 0.31 -4.75
CA PHE A 36 15.60 0.56 -5.75
C PHE A 36 14.73 -0.68 -6.01
N ASN A 37 15.33 -1.87 -6.01
CA ASN A 37 14.59 -3.12 -6.14
C ASN A 37 13.62 -3.32 -4.96
N TYR A 38 14.12 -3.21 -3.71
CA TYR A 38 13.27 -3.35 -2.53
C TYR A 38 12.19 -2.27 -2.43
N TYR A 39 12.55 -1.02 -2.71
CA TYR A 39 11.64 0.11 -2.62
C TYR A 39 10.52 0.03 -3.65
N SER A 40 10.84 -0.32 -4.90
CA SER A 40 9.83 -0.51 -5.96
C SER A 40 8.93 -1.72 -5.67
N GLY A 41 9.48 -2.83 -5.17
CA GLY A 41 8.70 -4.00 -4.74
C GLY A 41 7.76 -3.70 -3.58
N TRP A 42 8.21 -2.92 -2.60
CA TRP A 42 7.39 -2.46 -1.48
C TRP A 42 6.23 -1.56 -1.95
N ILE A 43 6.48 -0.58 -2.83
CA ILE A 43 5.43 0.28 -3.40
C ILE A 43 4.39 -0.57 -4.15
N ASN A 44 4.84 -1.51 -4.99
CA ASN A 44 3.94 -2.37 -5.75
C ASN A 44 3.03 -3.19 -4.81
N THR A 45 3.62 -3.75 -3.75
CA THR A 45 2.88 -4.52 -2.74
C THR A 45 1.83 -3.66 -2.02
N MET A 46 2.22 -2.45 -1.59
CA MET A 46 1.31 -1.50 -0.96
C MET A 46 0.13 -1.13 -1.86
N PHE A 47 0.39 -0.91 -3.15
CA PHE A 47 -0.67 -0.57 -4.10
C PHE A 47 -1.63 -1.74 -4.32
N ASN A 48 -1.10 -2.95 -4.53
CA ASN A 48 -1.91 -4.15 -4.73
C ASN A 48 -2.80 -4.46 -3.52
N GLN A 49 -2.25 -4.37 -2.30
CA GLN A 49 -3.01 -4.54 -1.06
C GLN A 49 -4.06 -3.43 -0.88
N GLY A 50 -3.75 -2.19 -1.25
CA GLY A 50 -4.71 -1.09 -1.22
C GLY A 50 -5.90 -1.33 -2.15
N VAL A 51 -5.65 -1.80 -3.36
CA VAL A 51 -6.71 -2.18 -4.32
C VAL A 51 -7.54 -3.34 -3.79
N GLU A 52 -6.92 -4.36 -3.21
CA GLU A 52 -7.62 -5.51 -2.64
C GLU A 52 -8.54 -5.10 -1.49
N LEU A 53 -8.03 -4.31 -0.54
CA LEU A 53 -8.80 -3.83 0.61
C LEU A 53 -9.97 -2.92 0.21
N THR A 54 -9.71 -1.97 -0.70
CA THR A 54 -10.77 -1.08 -1.19
C THR A 54 -11.80 -1.84 -2.02
N GLY A 55 -11.36 -2.78 -2.85
CA GLY A 55 -12.25 -3.69 -3.58
C GLY A 55 -13.09 -4.57 -2.67
N TYR A 56 -12.53 -5.06 -1.56
CA TYR A 56 -13.27 -5.79 -0.54
C TYR A 56 -14.32 -4.91 0.13
N LEU A 57 -13.96 -3.69 0.56
CA LEU A 57 -14.90 -2.76 1.21
C LEU A 57 -16.07 -2.36 0.29
N VAL A 58 -15.78 -2.04 -0.98
CA VAL A 58 -16.81 -1.69 -1.96
C VAL A 58 -17.76 -2.86 -2.23
N LYS A 59 -17.22 -4.09 -2.35
CA LYS A 59 -18.05 -5.29 -2.51
C LYS A 59 -18.89 -5.57 -1.26
N PHE A 60 -18.34 -5.32 -0.07
CA PHE A 60 -19.04 -5.50 1.19
C PHE A 60 -20.21 -4.52 1.34
N GLU A 61 -20.02 -3.25 0.96
CA GLU A 61 -21.07 -2.23 0.95
C GLU A 61 -22.19 -2.56 -0.06
N TRP A 62 -21.86 -3.27 -1.14
CA TRP A 62 -22.82 -3.66 -2.17
C TRP A 62 -23.55 -4.99 -1.90
N LEU A 63 -23.19 -5.73 -0.84
CA LEU A 63 -23.95 -6.91 -0.45
C LEU A 63 -25.33 -6.46 0.06
N PRO A 64 -26.44 -6.90 -0.56
CA PRO A 64 -27.77 -6.58 -0.06
C PRO A 64 -27.87 -7.11 1.37
N THR A 65 -28.25 -6.25 2.32
CA THR A 65 -28.65 -6.74 3.65
C THR A 65 -29.80 -7.72 3.44
N ASP A 66 -29.66 -8.95 3.92
CA ASP A 66 -30.60 -10.08 3.77
C ASP A 66 -32.05 -9.82 4.28
N TYR A 67 -32.39 -8.58 4.66
CA TYR A 67 -33.72 -8.16 5.10
C TYR A 67 -34.71 -7.83 3.97
N ASP A 68 -34.27 -7.76 2.70
CA ASP A 68 -35.15 -7.43 1.57
C ASP A 68 -35.70 -8.66 0.81
N ILE A 69 -35.42 -9.89 1.26
CA ILE A 69 -35.76 -11.12 0.51
C ILE A 69 -37.12 -11.74 0.93
N ASP A 70 -37.73 -11.29 2.04
CA ASP A 70 -38.91 -11.97 2.61
C ASP A 70 -40.28 -11.26 2.40
N LEU A 71 -40.36 -10.18 1.62
CA LEU A 71 -41.63 -9.45 1.44
C LEU A 71 -42.42 -9.77 0.15
N ASN A 72 -41.99 -10.75 -0.65
CA ASN A 72 -42.65 -11.09 -1.93
C ASN A 72 -42.79 -12.60 -2.22
N SER A 73 -42.83 -13.46 -1.19
CA SER A 73 -43.17 -14.88 -1.33
C SER A 73 -44.62 -15.16 -0.91
#